data_AF-A0A2V7JX15-F1
#
_entry.id   AF-A0A2V7JX15-F1
#
_cell.length_a   1.000
_cell.length_b   1.000
_cell.length_c   1.000
_cell.angle_alpha   90.00
_cell.angle_beta   90.00
_cell.angle_gamma   90.00
#
_symmetry.space_group_name_H-M   'P 1'
#
loop_
_entity.id
_entity.type
_entity.pdbx_description
1 polymer ?
#
loop_
_entity_poly.entity_id
_entity_poly.type
_entity_poly.pdbx_seq_one_letter_code
_entity_poly.pdbx_strand_id
1 'polypeptide(L)'
;MHLPLLKKLAAVLLLAGLGLPYGCDARPITVLWTSWSDPGTLFALGIPVLAALAYGLHSLLPPLARFHERHGAGLHGILRAMFFLLAGAYLTSGLEGKGDDFPFWLIALLFSGGLLYWQQQRGTKAQRLPLLLLTIVGVPAVYYGTALLGKGGLQYGGWVFTVGYVAAVAAEVLGLRGTQPVTHGG
;
A
#
# COMPACT_ATOMS: atom_id res chain seq x y z
N MET A 1 -12.13 13.11 16.57
CA MET A 1 -10.80 12.89 15.97
C MET A 1 -10.82 13.49 14.55
N HIS A 2 -9.95 14.45 14.23
CA HIS A 2 -9.97 15.11 12.92
C HIS A 2 -9.38 14.18 11.85
N LEU A 3 -10.23 13.41 11.18
CA LEU A 3 -9.85 12.48 10.10
C LEU A 3 -8.89 13.09 9.05
N PRO A 4 -9.06 14.36 8.61
CA PRO A 4 -8.13 14.97 7.67
C PRO A 4 -6.70 15.13 8.21
N LEU A 5 -6.55 15.42 9.51
CA LEU A 5 -5.24 15.56 10.14
C LEU A 5 -4.53 14.20 10.23
N LEU A 6 -5.27 13.15 10.59
CA LEU A 6 -4.73 11.78 10.66
C LEU A 6 -4.22 11.32 9.30
N LYS A 7 -4.96 11.57 8.21
CA LYS A 7 -4.53 11.24 6.84
C LYS A 7 -3.22 11.94 6.46
N LYS A 8 -3.07 13.22 6.80
CA LYS A 8 -1.85 13.99 6.52
C LYS A 8 -0.65 13.46 7.32
N LEU A 9 -0.83 13.20 8.61
CA LEU A 9 0.24 12.64 9.46
C LEU A 9 0.65 11.25 8.97
N ALA A 10 -0.33 10.39 8.65
CA ALA A 10 -0.08 9.06 8.11
C ALA A 10 0.68 9.13 6.78
N ALA A 11 0.29 10.04 5.88
CA ALA A 11 1.00 10.30 4.63
C ALA A 11 2.45 10.74 4.86
N VAL A 12 2.70 11.67 5.79
CA VAL A 12 4.06 12.12 6.12
C VAL A 12 4.91 10.97 6.67
N LEU A 13 4.38 10.18 7.60
CA LEU A 13 5.08 9.03 8.15
C LEU A 13 5.40 7.98 7.07
N LEU A 14 4.44 7.70 6.19
CA LEU A 14 4.61 6.75 5.10
C LEU A 14 5.69 7.22 4.11
N LEU A 15 5.70 8.50 3.76
CA LEU A 15 6.73 9.09 2.89
C LEU A 15 8.11 9.14 3.57
N ALA A 16 8.17 9.52 4.84
CA ALA A 16 9.41 9.53 5.61
C ALA A 16 10.02 8.13 5.72
N GLY A 17 9.18 7.12 5.97
CA GLY A 17 9.59 5.71 6.05
C GLY A 17 10.25 5.18 4.77
N LEU A 18 9.89 5.70 3.59
CA LEU A 18 10.53 5.34 2.32
C LEU A 18 12.01 5.77 2.24
N GLY A 19 12.37 6.85 2.93
CA GLY A 19 13.73 7.40 2.97
C GLY A 19 14.59 6.91 4.13
N LEU A 20 13.99 6.16 5.06
CA LEU A 20 14.63 5.66 6.27
C LEU A 20 14.99 4.17 6.15
N PRO A 21 15.98 3.70 6.93
CA PRO A 21 16.40 2.31 6.88
C PRO A 21 15.31 1.40 7.47
N TYR A 22 14.86 0.44 6.65
CA TYR A 22 13.71 -0.43 6.92
C TYR A 22 14.13 -1.70 7.68
N GLY A 23 15.23 -2.31 7.24
CA GLY A 23 15.89 -3.47 7.83
C GLY A 23 17.22 -3.71 7.10
N CYS A 24 18.25 -4.19 7.80
CA CYS A 24 19.61 -4.36 7.25
C CYS A 24 20.16 -3.10 6.56
N ASP A 25 19.83 -1.90 7.08
CA ASP A 25 20.17 -0.58 6.52
C ASP A 25 19.62 -0.30 5.11
N ALA A 26 18.82 -1.22 4.56
CA ALA A 26 18.18 -1.05 3.27
C ALA A 26 17.07 0.01 3.36
N ARG A 27 17.14 1.00 2.48
CA ARG A 27 16.13 2.05 2.32
C ARG A 27 15.35 1.76 1.04
N PRO A 28 14.01 1.73 1.04
CA PRO A 28 13.22 1.39 -0.15
C PRO A 28 13.62 2.19 -1.40
N ILE A 29 13.84 3.50 -1.27
CA ILE A 29 14.26 4.35 -2.39
C ILE A 29 15.67 4.00 -2.88
N THR A 30 16.60 3.74 -1.97
CA THR A 30 17.98 3.40 -2.32
C THR A 30 18.07 2.04 -3.00
N VAL A 31 17.29 1.05 -2.55
CA VAL A 31 17.18 -0.27 -3.19
C VAL A 31 16.67 -0.12 -4.63
N LEU A 32 15.63 0.68 -4.85
CA LEU A 32 15.15 0.95 -6.21
C LEU A 32 16.21 1.62 -7.08
N TRP A 33 16.98 2.55 -6.50
CA TRP A 33 18.03 3.26 -7.21
C TRP A 33 19.20 2.36 -7.64
N THR A 34 19.44 1.25 -6.92
CA THR A 34 20.53 0.33 -7.25
C THR A 34 20.08 -0.89 -8.06
N SER A 35 18.78 -1.19 -8.10
CA SER A 35 18.21 -2.38 -8.77
C SER A 35 17.73 -2.14 -10.21
N TRP A 36 18.28 -1.17 -10.95
CA TRP A 36 17.86 -0.87 -12.33
C TRP A 36 18.00 -2.05 -13.31
N SER A 37 18.90 -2.99 -13.02
CA SER A 37 19.11 -4.19 -13.83
C SER A 37 18.18 -5.36 -13.48
N ASP A 38 17.35 -5.24 -12.45
CA ASP A 38 16.41 -6.27 -12.01
C ASP A 38 14.95 -5.80 -12.17
N PRO A 39 14.30 -6.15 -13.31
CA PRO A 39 12.90 -5.82 -13.56
C PRO A 39 11.94 -6.38 -12.49
N GLY A 40 12.28 -7.51 -11.88
CA GLY A 40 11.47 -8.14 -10.83
C GLY A 40 11.40 -7.26 -9.59
N THR A 41 12.55 -6.79 -9.11
CA THR A 41 12.62 -5.84 -7.97
C THR A 41 11.99 -4.50 -8.32
N LEU A 42 12.24 -3.96 -9.52
CA LEU A 42 11.61 -2.70 -9.97
C LEU A 42 10.09 -2.81 -9.96
N PHE A 43 9.53 -3.95 -10.36
CA PHE A 43 8.10 -4.18 -10.31
C PHE A 43 7.60 -4.40 -8.88
N ALA A 44 8.19 -5.35 -8.15
CA ALA A 44 7.73 -5.81 -6.84
C ALA A 44 7.87 -4.76 -5.73
N LEU A 45 8.83 -3.84 -5.85
CA LEU A 45 9.08 -2.76 -4.89
C LEU A 45 8.71 -1.39 -5.48
N GLY A 46 8.99 -1.15 -6.76
CA GLY A 46 8.81 0.16 -7.38
C GLY A 46 7.34 0.53 -7.53
N ILE A 47 6.47 -0.42 -7.89
CA ILE A 47 5.03 -0.17 -7.96
C ILE A 47 4.46 0.24 -6.59
N PRO A 48 4.73 -0.49 -5.50
CA PRO A 48 4.36 -0.06 -4.15
C PRO A 48 4.92 1.30 -3.72
N VAL A 49 6.18 1.61 -4.05
CA VAL A 49 6.75 2.93 -3.73
C VAL A 49 6.04 4.04 -4.49
N LEU A 50 5.75 3.85 -5.77
CA LEU A 50 4.96 4.81 -6.56
C LEU A 50 3.54 4.96 -6.00
N ALA A 51 2.91 3.87 -5.55
CA ALA A 51 1.60 3.92 -4.92
C ALA A 51 1.62 4.68 -3.58
N ALA A 52 2.68 4.50 -2.78
CA ALA A 52 2.93 5.22 -1.55
C ALA A 52 3.13 6.73 -1.79
N LEU A 53 3.92 7.09 -2.80
CA LEU A 53 4.09 8.47 -3.26
C LEU A 53 2.77 9.08 -3.73
N ALA A 54 2.02 8.36 -4.57
CA ALA A 54 0.72 8.81 -5.06
C ALA A 54 -0.29 9.03 -3.93
N TYR A 55 -0.32 8.15 -2.91
CA TYR A 55 -1.15 8.32 -1.72
C TYR A 55 -0.72 9.54 -0.91
N GLY A 56 0.59 9.70 -0.68
CA GLY A 56 1.14 10.82 0.07
C GLY A 56 0.81 12.15 -0.60
N LEU A 57 1.06 12.26 -1.90
CA LEU A 57 0.72 13.44 -2.69
C LEU A 57 -0.80 13.68 -2.73
N HIS A 58 -1.62 12.65 -2.85
CA HIS A 58 -3.08 12.79 -2.81
C HIS A 58 -3.56 13.40 -1.48
N SER A 59 -2.95 12.96 -0.37
CA SER A 59 -3.33 13.39 0.98
C SER A 59 -2.82 14.79 1.35
N LEU A 60 -1.69 15.20 0.74
CA LEU A 60 -1.02 16.46 1.06
C LEU A 60 -1.33 17.59 0.08
N LEU A 61 -1.62 17.27 -1.19
CA LEU A 61 -1.76 18.24 -2.28
C LEU A 61 -3.21 18.29 -2.81
N PRO A 62 -3.99 19.35 -2.49
CA PRO A 62 -5.35 19.52 -3.01
C PRO A 62 -5.49 19.48 -4.55
N PRO A 63 -4.52 19.95 -5.36
CA PRO A 63 -4.59 19.80 -6.81
C PRO A 63 -4.60 18.34 -7.26
N LEU A 64 -3.78 17.48 -6.67
CA LEU A 64 -3.71 16.07 -7.05
C LEU A 64 -4.93 15.29 -6.56
N ALA A 65 -5.47 15.65 -5.38
CA ALA A 65 -6.74 15.10 -4.91
C ALA A 65 -7.86 15.30 -5.94
N ARG A 66 -8.00 16.52 -6.44
CA ARG A 66 -8.99 16.86 -7.49
C ARG A 66 -8.72 16.12 -8.80
N PHE A 67 -7.46 15.90 -9.17
CA PHE A 67 -7.13 15.10 -10.36
C PHE A 67 -7.59 13.64 -10.20
N HIS A 68 -7.29 13.01 -9.07
CA HIS A 68 -7.75 11.65 -8.76
C HIS A 68 -9.28 11.54 -8.72
N GLU A 69 -9.98 12.55 -8.22
CA GLU A 69 -11.45 12.56 -8.25
C GLU A 69 -11.99 12.58 -9.68
N ARG A 70 -11.41 13.42 -10.55
CA ARG A 70 -11.82 13.53 -11.96
C ARG A 70 -11.53 12.27 -12.77
N HIS A 71 -10.43 11.58 -12.49
CA HIS A 71 -9.97 10.42 -13.27
C HIS A 71 -10.19 9.08 -12.54
N GLY A 72 -10.91 9.11 -11.42
CA GLY A 72 -10.99 7.99 -10.49
C GLY A 72 -11.51 6.70 -11.12
N ALA A 73 -12.42 6.76 -12.10
CA ALA A 73 -12.94 5.58 -12.77
C ALA A 73 -11.86 4.82 -13.58
N GLY A 74 -11.03 5.55 -14.35
CA GLY A 74 -9.96 4.97 -15.16
C GLY A 74 -8.79 4.50 -14.30
N LEU A 75 -8.36 5.35 -13.36
CA LEU A 75 -7.30 5.00 -12.40
C LEU A 75 -7.65 3.78 -11.56
N HIS A 76 -8.91 3.63 -11.14
CA HIS A 76 -9.34 2.48 -10.36
C HIS A 76 -9.16 1.15 -11.09
N GLY A 77 -9.45 1.10 -12.39
CA GLY A 77 -9.25 -0.11 -13.21
C GLY A 77 -7.78 -0.48 -13.31
N ILE A 78 -6.92 0.49 -13.64
CA ILE A 78 -5.48 0.31 -13.79
C ILE A 78 -4.85 -0.13 -12.47
N LEU A 79 -5.13 0.59 -11.38
CA LEU A 79 -4.57 0.29 -10.06
C LEU A 79 -5.01 -1.09 -9.55
N ARG A 80 -6.24 -1.52 -9.85
CA ARG A 80 -6.71 -2.86 -9.51
C ARG A 80 -5.97 -3.94 -10.31
N ALA A 81 -5.73 -3.72 -11.60
CA ALA A 81 -4.93 -4.63 -12.41
C ALA A 81 -3.49 -4.72 -11.88
N MET A 82 -2.88 -3.58 -11.55
CA MET A 82 -1.55 -3.53 -10.93
C MET A 82 -1.49 -4.29 -9.61
N PHE A 83 -2.52 -4.17 -8.76
CA PHE A 83 -2.62 -4.96 -7.52
C PHE A 83 -2.60 -6.46 -7.82
N PHE A 84 -3.40 -6.94 -8.78
CA PHE A 84 -3.45 -8.38 -9.07
C PHE A 84 -2.14 -8.90 -9.68
N LEU A 85 -1.49 -8.12 -10.55
CA LEU A 85 -0.17 -8.47 -11.08
C LEU A 85 0.88 -8.54 -9.96
N LEU A 86 0.87 -7.56 -9.05
CA LEU A 86 1.75 -7.54 -7.89
C LEU A 86 1.47 -8.71 -6.93
N ALA A 87 0.20 -8.97 -6.62
CA ALA A 87 -0.21 -10.10 -5.79
C ALA A 87 0.20 -11.44 -6.41
N GLY A 88 0.07 -11.58 -7.74
CA GLY A 88 0.54 -12.74 -8.48
C GLY A 88 2.06 -12.93 -8.36
N ALA A 89 2.84 -11.86 -8.55
CA ALA A 89 4.29 -11.89 -8.38
C ALA A 89 4.70 -12.27 -6.95
N TYR A 90 4.01 -11.74 -5.93
CA TYR A 90 4.25 -12.07 -4.53
C TYR A 90 3.87 -13.52 -4.22
N LEU A 91 2.78 -14.02 -4.80
CA LEU A 91 2.37 -15.41 -4.66
C LEU A 91 3.38 -16.37 -5.32
N THR A 92 3.85 -16.06 -6.54
CA THR A 92 4.86 -16.89 -7.21
C THR A 92 6.16 -16.91 -6.43
N SER A 93 6.63 -15.77 -5.94
CA SER A 93 7.82 -15.70 -5.08
C SER A 93 7.66 -16.49 -3.78
N GLY A 94 6.47 -16.46 -3.16
CA GLY A 94 6.18 -17.26 -1.97
C GLY A 94 6.13 -18.76 -2.23
N LEU A 95 5.65 -19.19 -3.41
CA LEU A 95 5.59 -20.60 -3.80
C LEU A 95 6.94 -21.16 -4.26
N GLU A 96 7.75 -20.34 -4.93
CA GLU A 96 9.11 -20.69 -5.37
C GLU A 96 10.13 -20.61 -4.22
N GLY A 97 9.86 -19.76 -3.23
CA GLY A 97 10.68 -19.58 -2.04
C GLY A 97 10.75 -20.86 -1.21
N LYS A 98 11.88 -21.57 -1.30
CA LYS A 98 12.23 -22.65 -0.36
C LYS A 98 12.61 -22.04 0.99
N GLY A 99 11.64 -21.83 1.89
CA GLY A 99 11.91 -21.34 3.25
C GLY A 99 10.66 -21.06 4.09
N ASP A 100 10.88 -20.69 5.35
CA ASP A 100 9.84 -20.46 6.37
C ASP A 100 9.05 -19.15 6.20
N ASP A 101 9.28 -18.40 5.12
CA ASP A 101 8.65 -17.08 4.90
C ASP A 101 7.26 -17.17 4.26
N PHE A 102 6.83 -18.35 3.79
CA PHE A 102 5.50 -18.57 3.18
C PHE A 102 4.32 -18.01 3.99
N PRO A 103 4.25 -18.17 5.33
CA PRO A 103 3.17 -17.61 6.12
C PRO A 103 3.08 -16.08 6.01
N PHE A 104 4.21 -15.37 5.91
CA PHE A 104 4.24 -13.91 5.81
C PHE A 104 3.73 -13.43 4.45
N TRP A 105 4.05 -14.13 3.36
CA TRP A 105 3.46 -13.86 2.04
C TRP A 105 1.95 -14.04 2.06
N LEU A 106 1.47 -15.15 2.65
CA LEU A 106 0.04 -15.43 2.76
C LEU A 106 -0.70 -14.35 3.57
N ILE A 107 -0.15 -13.93 4.71
CA ILE A 107 -0.72 -12.85 5.54
C ILE A 107 -0.83 -11.55 4.72
N ALA A 108 0.22 -11.17 3.99
CA ALA A 108 0.22 -9.96 3.18
C ALA A 108 -0.84 -9.98 2.08
N LEU A 109 -0.98 -11.12 1.38
CA LEU A 109 -1.97 -11.31 0.32
C LEU A 109 -3.40 -11.33 0.86
N LEU A 110 -3.64 -12.05 1.96
CA LEU A 110 -4.96 -12.10 2.60
C LEU A 110 -5.38 -10.74 3.14
N PHE A 111 -4.47 -10.01 3.80
CA PHE A 111 -4.76 -8.68 4.32
C PHE A 111 -5.06 -7.69 3.19
N SER A 112 -4.18 -7.60 2.19
CA SER A 112 -4.33 -6.64 1.10
C SER A 112 -5.51 -6.98 0.17
N GLY A 113 -5.72 -8.27 -0.10
CA GLY A 113 -6.88 -8.78 -0.84
C GLY A 113 -8.19 -8.58 -0.09
N GLY A 114 -8.19 -8.80 1.23
CA GLY A 114 -9.32 -8.52 2.11
C GLY A 114 -9.70 -7.04 2.11
N LEU A 115 -8.72 -6.14 2.20
CA LEU A 115 -8.94 -4.70 2.06
C LEU A 115 -9.50 -4.34 0.68
N LEU A 116 -8.98 -4.94 -0.39
CA LEU A 116 -9.48 -4.73 -1.75
C LEU A 116 -10.95 -5.17 -1.89
N TYR A 117 -11.30 -6.33 -1.36
CA TYR A 117 -12.67 -6.82 -1.37
C TYR A 117 -13.59 -5.91 -0.53
N TRP A 118 -13.15 -5.54 0.67
CA TRP A 118 -13.93 -4.72 1.59
C TRP A 118 -14.29 -3.35 1.00
N GLN A 119 -13.34 -2.69 0.30
CA GLN A 119 -13.60 -1.39 -0.31
C GLN A 119 -14.53 -1.45 -1.52
N GLN A 120 -14.67 -2.61 -2.20
CA GLN A 120 -15.52 -2.75 -3.38
C GLN A 120 -17.02 -2.57 -3.07
N GLN A 121 -17.40 -2.70 -1.80
CA GLN A 121 -18.79 -2.62 -1.38
C GLN A 121 -19.24 -1.20 -0.98
N ARG A 122 -18.36 -0.18 -0.95
CA ARG A 122 -18.64 1.13 -0.31
C ARG A 122 -18.20 2.36 -1.11
N GLY A 123 -19.06 3.35 -1.27
CA GLY A 123 -18.70 4.64 -1.89
C GLY A 123 -18.36 4.55 -3.38
N THR A 124 -17.93 5.68 -3.96
CA THR A 124 -17.61 5.78 -5.39
C THR A 124 -16.19 5.29 -5.71
N LYS A 125 -15.90 5.02 -6.99
CA LYS A 125 -14.54 4.62 -7.43
C LYS A 125 -13.46 5.64 -7.04
N ALA A 126 -13.78 6.94 -7.08
CA ALA A 126 -12.90 8.01 -6.66
C ALA A 126 -12.64 7.99 -5.14
N GLN A 127 -13.69 7.80 -4.33
CA GLN A 127 -13.56 7.73 -2.87
C GLN A 127 -12.70 6.54 -2.40
N ARG A 128 -12.73 5.43 -3.15
CA ARG A 128 -11.95 4.22 -2.86
C ARG A 128 -10.49 4.31 -3.28
N LEU A 129 -10.16 5.22 -4.19
CA LEU A 129 -8.85 5.28 -4.83
C LEU A 129 -7.68 5.39 -3.83
N PRO A 130 -7.77 6.19 -2.74
CA PRO A 130 -6.71 6.24 -1.74
C PRO A 130 -6.49 4.90 -1.03
N LEU A 131 -7.57 4.19 -0.69
CA LEU A 131 -7.48 2.87 -0.08
C LEU A 131 -6.96 1.82 -1.07
N LEU A 132 -7.27 1.96 -2.36
CA LEU A 132 -6.71 1.12 -3.43
C LEU A 132 -5.18 1.30 -3.56
N LEU A 133 -4.68 2.53 -3.47
CA LEU A 133 -3.24 2.78 -3.41
C LEU A 133 -2.61 2.08 -2.20
N LEU A 134 -3.25 2.18 -1.03
CA LEU A 134 -2.79 1.49 0.19
C LEU A 134 -2.89 -0.04 0.09
N THR A 135 -3.80 -0.61 -0.70
CA THR A 135 -3.80 -2.07 -0.95
C THR A 135 -2.59 -2.52 -1.77
N ILE A 136 -2.10 -1.69 -2.69
CA ILE A 136 -0.87 -1.96 -3.45
C ILE A 136 0.35 -1.85 -2.54
N VAL A 137 0.41 -0.77 -1.74
CA VAL A 137 1.47 -0.58 -0.74
C VAL A 137 1.47 -1.71 0.30
N GLY A 138 0.29 -2.21 0.66
CA GLY A 138 0.09 -3.23 1.69
C GLY A 138 0.81 -4.54 1.42
N VAL A 139 0.96 -4.92 0.15
CA VAL A 139 1.55 -6.20 -0.24
C VAL A 139 2.99 -6.33 0.28
N PRO A 140 3.96 -5.45 -0.08
CA PRO A 140 5.27 -5.45 0.58
C PRO A 140 5.22 -5.00 2.03
N ALA A 141 4.39 -4.01 2.39
CA ALA A 141 4.41 -3.42 3.73
C ALA A 141 4.14 -4.46 4.82
N VAL A 142 3.10 -5.27 4.60
CA VAL A 142 2.70 -6.34 5.52
C VAL A 142 3.67 -7.50 5.44
N TYR A 143 4.15 -7.87 4.24
CA TYR A 143 5.14 -8.93 4.09
C TYR A 143 6.43 -8.61 4.85
N TYR A 144 7.11 -7.51 4.50
CA TYR A 144 8.37 -7.15 5.14
C TYR A 144 8.18 -6.80 6.62
N GLY A 145 7.06 -6.18 6.99
CA GLY A 145 6.73 -5.90 8.39
C GLY A 145 6.65 -7.20 9.20
N THR A 146 5.85 -8.16 8.75
CA THR A 146 5.65 -9.44 9.48
C THR A 146 6.89 -10.33 9.44
N ALA A 147 7.59 -10.42 8.29
CA ALA A 147 8.80 -11.20 8.16
C ALA A 147 9.95 -10.66 9.01
N LEU A 148 10.17 -9.34 9.03
CA LEU A 148 11.22 -8.73 9.85
C LEU A 148 10.86 -8.71 11.34
N LEU A 149 9.57 -8.59 11.71
CA LEU A 149 9.14 -8.76 13.10
C LEU A 149 9.38 -10.19 13.58
N GLY A 150 9.06 -11.20 12.77
CA GLY A 150 9.36 -12.60 13.08
C GLY A 150 10.86 -12.88 13.24
N LYS A 151 11.69 -12.09 12.56
CA LYS A 151 13.17 -12.16 12.63
C LYS A 151 13.80 -11.15 13.60
N GLY A 152 13.00 -10.38 14.35
CA GLY A 152 13.47 -9.40 15.36
C GLY A 152 14.21 -8.17 14.83
N GLY A 153 14.09 -7.84 13.53
CA GLY A 153 15.02 -6.97 12.80
C GLY A 153 14.44 -5.68 12.20
N LEU A 154 13.27 -5.20 12.65
CA LEU A 154 12.69 -3.97 12.09
C LEU A 154 13.41 -2.73 12.63
N GLN A 155 14.03 -1.95 11.75
CA GLN A 155 14.72 -0.71 12.10
C GLN A 155 13.73 0.47 12.20
N TYR A 156 14.21 1.64 12.64
CA TYR A 156 13.37 2.83 12.84
C TYR A 156 12.54 3.22 11.61
N GLY A 157 13.11 3.13 10.40
CA GLY A 157 12.38 3.42 9.17
C GLY A 157 11.26 2.42 8.88
N GLY A 158 11.48 1.14 9.19
CA GLY A 158 10.46 0.10 9.09
C GLY A 158 9.29 0.39 10.02
N TRP A 159 9.56 0.75 11.28
CA TRP A 159 8.52 1.17 12.22
C TRP A 159 7.75 2.42 11.76
N VAL A 160 8.46 3.47 11.33
CA VAL A 160 7.84 4.71 10.84
C VAL A 160 6.93 4.41 9.65
N PHE A 161 7.39 3.60 8.70
CA PHE A 161 6.60 3.21 7.54
C PHE A 161 5.38 2.36 7.93
N THR A 162 5.56 1.33 8.75
CA THR A 162 4.47 0.43 9.17
C THR A 162 3.40 1.20 9.96
N VAL A 163 3.80 2.07 10.89
CA VAL A 163 2.85 2.91 11.65
C VAL A 163 2.12 3.88 10.71
N GLY A 164 2.84 4.54 9.80
CA GLY A 164 2.24 5.39 8.78
C GLY A 164 1.22 4.65 7.92
N TYR A 165 1.56 3.43 7.49
CA TYR A 165 0.69 2.55 6.72
C TYR A 165 -0.58 2.17 7.47
N VAL A 166 -0.46 1.68 8.71
CA VAL A 166 -1.62 1.29 9.53
C VAL A 166 -2.52 2.49 9.81
N ALA A 167 -1.95 3.65 10.13
CA ALA A 167 -2.71 4.88 10.35
C ALA A 167 -3.44 5.34 9.09
N ALA A 168 -2.79 5.24 7.92
CA ALA A 168 -3.39 5.58 6.63
C ALA A 168 -4.57 4.66 6.30
N VAL A 169 -4.39 3.35 6.43
CA VAL A 169 -5.45 2.35 6.21
C VAL A 169 -6.62 2.61 7.15
N ALA A 170 -6.35 2.81 8.45
CA ALA A 170 -7.40 3.09 9.43
C ALA A 170 -8.17 4.37 9.08
N ALA A 171 -7.49 5.44 8.69
CA ALA A 171 -8.12 6.70 8.31
C ALA A 171 -8.98 6.56 7.05
N GLU A 172 -8.52 5.84 6.03
CA GLU A 172 -9.30 5.60 4.81
C GLU A 172 -10.50 4.67 5.05
N VAL A 173 -10.32 3.61 5.84
CA VAL A 173 -11.40 2.71 6.25
C VAL A 173 -12.48 3.48 7.02
N LEU A 174 -12.09 4.31 8.00
CA LEU A 174 -13.03 5.15 8.74
C LEU A 174 -13.75 6.15 7.83
N GLY A 175 -13.05 6.75 6.87
CA GLY A 175 -13.65 7.65 5.89
C GLY A 175 -14.67 6.96 4.99
N LEU A 176 -14.38 5.74 4.53
CA LEU A 176 -15.27 4.97 3.66
C LEU A 176 -16.43 4.31 4.39
N ARG A 177 -16.30 4.00 5.69
CA ARG A 177 -17.39 3.44 6.50
C ARG A 177 -18.64 4.33 6.53
N GLY A 178 -18.47 5.65 6.42
CA GLY A 178 -19.58 6.60 6.38
C GLY A 178 -20.28 6.72 5.02
N THR A 179 -19.81 6.00 3.99
CA THR A 179 -20.36 6.08 2.63
C THR A 179 -21.41 5.00 2.38
N GLN A 180 -22.41 5.30 1.55
CA GLN A 180 -23.44 4.32 1.21
C GLN A 180 -22.86 3.09 0.50
N PRO A 181 -23.40 1.88 0.76
CA PRO A 181 -23.03 0.68 0.02
C PRO A 181 -23.32 0.85 -1.48
N VAL A 182 -22.52 0.24 -2.34
CA VAL A 182 -22.82 0.22 -3.77
C VAL A 182 -23.96 -0.74 -4.04
N THR A 183 -25.14 -0.19 -4.31
CA THR A 183 -26.27 -0.93 -4.88
C THR A 183 -26.03 -1.10 -6.36
N HIS A 184 -25.61 -2.30 -6.78
CA HIS A 184 -25.87 -2.72 -8.15
C HIS A 184 -27.35 -3.08 -8.20
N GLY A 185 -28.16 -2.26 -8.89
CA GLY A 185 -29.57 -2.57 -9.11
C GLY A 185 -29.69 -3.95 -9.75
N GLY A 186 -30.66 -4.74 -9.26
CA GLY A 186 -31.05 -6.02 -9.85
C GLY A 186 -31.66 -5.88 -11.23
#